data_AF-A0A7J4UM86-F1
#
_entry.id   AF-A0A7J4UM86-F1
#
_cell.length_a   1.000
_cell.length_b   1.000
_cell.length_c   1.000
_cell.angle_alpha   90.00
_cell.angle_beta   90.00
_cell.angle_gamma   90.00
#
_symmetry.space_group_name_H-M   'P 1'
#
loop_
_entity.id
_entity.type
_entity.pdbx_description
1 polymer ?
#
loop_
_entity_poly.entity_id
_entity_poly.type
_entity_poly.pdbx_seq_one_letter_code
_entity_poly.pdbx_strand_id
1 'polypeptide(L)'
;MEPTLVFGVLGFFMAAYAVIANDSAQTLGTFIASNKGTKWQYQWLTMATVMVATLTYGYMSGDIAHGRLNSIPLPETFQWYHLAAPALLLSLTRFGVPVSTTILTLSVFSSSFVLEKILVKSALGYALAAVSAYVLWTVISKFLDEKEPVSEENKSKWRVAQWAATCFLWHQWLAHDVANVAVFLPRGEGLPVWMFVGFMCILVAGLAQLFHSGGGKIQEIVLSKSGTRFMRSATIIDFAYALILWYFKQYNDIPMSTTWVFVGLLCGRELAVYRHFKSEEGIKVVFPMLVADFMKMMVGLALSVVLVWVISL
;
A
#
# COMPACT_ATOMS: atom_id res chain seq x y z
N MET A 1 14.88 29.90 7.28
CA MET A 1 15.23 28.54 6.83
C MET A 1 15.61 28.63 5.37
N GLU A 2 16.69 27.97 4.95
CA GLU A 2 16.98 27.86 3.51
C GLU A 2 15.81 27.16 2.79
N PRO A 3 15.43 27.59 1.57
CA PRO A 3 14.31 27.02 0.82
C PRO A 3 14.38 25.49 0.71
N THR A 4 15.59 24.93 0.56
CA THR A 4 15.83 23.48 0.54
C THR A 4 15.35 22.78 1.80
N LEU A 5 15.64 23.32 2.99
CA LEU A 5 15.22 22.73 4.25
C LEU A 5 13.69 22.77 4.41
N VAL A 6 13.05 23.84 3.93
CA VAL A 6 11.58 23.95 3.93
C VAL A 6 10.96 22.88 3.04
N PHE A 7 11.46 22.71 1.81
CA PHE A 7 10.94 21.70 0.89
C PHE A 7 11.17 20.27 1.40
N GLY A 8 12.33 19.98 1.98
CA GLY A 8 12.62 18.68 2.57
C GLY A 8 11.72 18.35 3.77
N VAL A 9 11.61 19.26 4.73
CA VAL A 9 10.81 19.03 5.95
C VAL A 9 9.32 18.94 5.65
N LEU A 10 8.78 19.90 4.88
CA LEU A 10 7.36 19.86 4.53
C LEU A 10 7.04 18.68 3.61
N GLY A 11 7.95 18.37 2.67
CA GLY A 11 7.80 17.21 1.78
C GLY A 11 7.76 15.90 2.56
N PHE A 12 8.66 15.74 3.54
CA PHE A 12 8.66 14.60 4.46
C PHE A 12 7.34 14.47 5.23
N PHE A 13 6.85 15.54 5.86
CA PHE A 13 5.59 15.48 6.61
C PHE A 13 4.39 15.19 5.71
N MET A 14 4.34 15.78 4.51
CA MET A 14 3.28 15.50 3.54
C MET A 14 3.35 14.07 3.03
N ALA A 15 4.55 13.55 2.74
CA ALA A 15 4.74 12.17 2.31
C ALA A 15 4.33 11.18 3.41
N ALA A 16 4.74 11.43 4.67
CA ALA A 16 4.33 10.63 5.82
C ALA A 16 2.81 10.60 5.97
N TYR A 17 2.16 11.77 5.90
CA TYR A 17 0.71 11.86 5.98
C TYR A 17 0.02 11.16 4.81
N ALA A 18 0.53 11.33 3.58
CA ALA A 18 -0.05 10.72 2.38
C ALA A 18 0.03 9.20 2.41
N VAL A 19 1.18 8.65 2.80
CA VAL A 19 1.38 7.19 2.92
C VAL A 19 0.44 6.61 3.97
N ILE A 20 0.26 7.27 5.11
CA ILE A 20 -0.67 6.81 6.16
C ILE A 20 -2.13 6.93 5.72
N ALA A 21 -2.52 8.07 5.14
CA ALA A 21 -3.91 8.36 4.79
C ALA A 21 -4.38 7.55 3.55
N ASN A 22 -3.47 7.24 2.63
CA ASN A 22 -3.78 6.52 1.40
C ASN A 22 -3.47 5.03 1.54
N ASP A 23 -2.19 4.68 1.65
CA ASP A 23 -1.73 3.32 1.42
C ASP A 23 -1.94 2.43 2.64
N SER A 24 -1.63 2.94 3.84
CA SER A 24 -1.92 2.21 5.09
C SER A 24 -3.41 1.97 5.25
N ALA A 25 -4.23 2.92 4.81
CA ALA A 25 -5.67 2.80 4.89
C ALA A 25 -6.24 1.80 3.86
N GLN A 26 -5.66 1.72 2.66
CA GLN A 26 -5.97 0.66 1.69
C GLN A 26 -5.55 -0.73 2.22
N THR A 27 -4.40 -0.80 2.90
CA THR A 27 -3.83 -2.06 3.42
C THR A 27 -4.56 -2.57 4.65
N LEU A 28 -4.89 -1.68 5.59
CA LEU A 28 -5.53 -2.03 6.87
C LEU A 28 -7.05 -1.84 6.85
N GLY A 29 -7.62 -1.30 5.77
CA GLY A 29 -9.05 -0.99 5.70
C GLY A 29 -9.94 -2.22 5.81
N THR A 30 -9.58 -3.33 5.18
CA THR A 30 -10.28 -4.62 5.31
C THR A 30 -10.27 -5.13 6.75
N PHE A 31 -9.15 -4.93 7.46
CA PHE A 31 -8.99 -5.28 8.86
C PHE A 31 -9.85 -4.42 9.78
N ILE A 32 -9.83 -3.10 9.59
CA ILE A 32 -10.68 -2.16 10.33
C ILE A 32 -12.17 -2.49 10.12
N ALA A 33 -12.56 -2.80 8.88
CA ALA A 33 -13.94 -3.12 8.50
C ALA A 33 -14.46 -4.41 9.17
N SER A 34 -13.64 -5.45 9.18
CA SER A 34 -14.00 -6.78 9.71
C SER A 34 -13.88 -6.87 11.23
N ASN A 35 -13.14 -5.95 11.87
CA ASN A 35 -12.94 -5.89 13.32
C ASN A 35 -13.61 -4.71 14.00
N LYS A 36 -14.69 -4.14 13.45
CA LYS A 36 -15.43 -3.02 14.07
C LYS A 36 -15.85 -3.25 15.53
N GLY A 37 -16.04 -4.50 15.94
CA GLY A 37 -16.37 -4.85 17.33
C GLY A 37 -15.20 -4.76 18.31
N THR A 38 -13.96 -4.66 17.83
CA THR A 38 -12.75 -4.53 18.65
C THR A 38 -12.42 -3.06 18.83
N LYS A 39 -12.12 -2.64 20.07
CA LYS A 39 -11.68 -1.27 20.37
C LYS A 39 -10.50 -0.86 19.49
N TRP A 40 -10.57 0.34 18.91
CA TRP A 40 -9.56 0.84 17.98
C TRP A 40 -8.15 0.88 18.62
N GLN A 41 -8.05 1.09 19.93
CA GLN A 41 -6.77 1.11 20.66
C GLN A 41 -6.03 -0.23 20.55
N TYR A 42 -6.74 -1.36 20.61
CA TYR A 42 -6.11 -2.68 20.48
C TYR A 42 -5.67 -2.95 19.06
N GLN A 43 -6.50 -2.58 18.08
CA GLN A 43 -6.16 -2.67 16.67
C GLN A 43 -4.90 -1.85 16.35
N TRP A 44 -4.89 -0.60 16.82
CA TRP A 44 -3.75 0.32 16.69
C TRP A 44 -2.51 -0.23 17.39
N LEU A 45 -2.61 -0.64 18.66
CA LEU A 45 -1.45 -1.12 19.42
C LEU A 45 -0.78 -2.31 18.72
N THR A 46 -1.57 -3.24 18.18
CA THR A 46 -1.02 -4.38 17.43
C THR A 46 -0.32 -3.95 16.16
N MET A 47 -0.95 -3.10 15.33
CA MET A 47 -0.33 -2.65 14.08
C MET A 47 0.84 -1.68 14.29
N ALA A 48 0.82 -0.89 15.37
CA ALA A 48 1.94 -0.08 15.81
C ALA A 48 3.11 -0.94 16.29
N THR A 49 2.84 -2.02 17.01
CA THR A 49 3.89 -2.98 17.44
C THR A 49 4.58 -3.62 16.23
N VAL A 50 3.80 -4.07 15.24
CA VAL A 50 4.35 -4.62 13.99
C VAL A 50 5.14 -3.56 13.22
N MET A 51 4.65 -2.31 13.17
CA MET A 51 5.37 -1.20 12.54
C MET A 51 6.72 -0.94 13.23
N VAL A 52 6.72 -0.74 14.55
CA VAL A 52 7.94 -0.48 15.32
C VAL A 52 8.93 -1.64 15.15
N ALA A 53 8.48 -2.88 15.26
CA ALA A 53 9.34 -4.05 15.08
C ALA A 53 9.95 -4.09 13.66
N THR A 54 9.15 -3.85 12.63
CA THR A 54 9.61 -3.88 11.22
C THR A 54 10.64 -2.79 10.93
N LEU A 55 10.35 -1.55 11.35
CA LEU A 55 11.24 -0.41 11.10
C LEU A 55 12.50 -0.46 11.96
N THR A 56 12.39 -0.94 13.21
CA THR A 56 13.55 -1.16 14.07
C THR A 56 14.45 -2.24 13.49
N TYR A 57 13.89 -3.33 12.96
CA TYR A 57 14.66 -4.34 12.26
C TYR A 57 15.38 -3.75 11.03
N GLY A 58 14.68 -2.95 10.20
CA GLY A 58 15.29 -2.23 9.07
C GLY A 58 16.46 -1.34 9.51
N TYR A 59 16.23 -0.49 10.52
CA TYR A 59 17.25 0.39 11.09
C TYR A 59 18.48 -0.38 11.60
N MET A 60 18.27 -1.44 12.39
CA MET A 60 19.35 -2.29 12.92
C MET A 60 20.09 -3.06 11.83
N SER A 61 19.41 -3.39 10.71
CA SER A 61 20.02 -4.02 9.54
C SER A 61 20.77 -3.02 8.63
N GLY A 62 20.78 -1.73 8.97
CA GLY A 62 21.49 -0.68 8.23
C GLY A 62 20.67 0.04 7.17
N ASP A 63 19.41 -0.35 6.92
CA ASP A 63 18.53 0.36 5.98
C ASP A 63 17.05 0.25 6.37
N ILE A 64 16.47 1.38 6.76
CA ILE A 64 15.04 1.50 7.09
C ILE A 64 14.14 1.25 5.88
N ALA A 65 14.65 1.41 4.66
CA ALA A 65 13.92 1.17 3.42
C ALA A 65 14.13 -0.24 2.86
N HIS A 66 14.79 -1.16 3.59
CA HIS A 66 14.97 -2.56 3.18
C HIS A 66 15.48 -2.74 1.73
N GLY A 67 16.49 -1.96 1.36
CA GLY A 67 17.13 -1.96 0.05
C GLY A 67 16.36 -1.21 -1.04
N ARG A 68 15.12 -0.78 -0.79
CA ARG A 68 14.27 -0.16 -1.82
C ARG A 68 14.85 1.15 -2.36
N LEU A 69 15.64 1.86 -1.57
CA LEU A 69 16.28 3.11 -1.99
C LEU A 69 17.72 2.93 -2.50
N ASN A 70 18.21 1.70 -2.70
CA ASN A 70 19.57 1.46 -3.17
C ASN A 70 19.88 2.11 -4.53
N SER A 71 18.88 2.19 -5.40
CA SER A 71 18.98 2.84 -6.73
C SER A 71 18.48 4.29 -6.74
N ILE A 72 18.09 4.86 -5.60
CA ILE A 72 17.52 6.20 -5.48
C ILE A 72 18.34 6.99 -4.45
N PRO A 73 19.24 7.89 -4.87
CA PRO A 73 20.04 8.66 -3.93
C PRO A 73 19.18 9.69 -3.18
N LEU A 74 19.57 9.97 -1.94
CA LEU A 74 19.09 11.15 -1.21
C LEU A 74 19.64 12.39 -1.94
N PRO A 75 18.80 13.36 -2.31
CA PRO A 75 19.26 14.53 -3.04
C PRO A 75 20.10 15.43 -2.15
N GLU A 76 21.13 16.06 -2.71
CA GLU A 76 21.95 17.06 -2.00
C GLU A 76 21.12 18.29 -1.61
N THR A 77 20.16 18.67 -2.46
CA THR A 77 19.22 19.77 -2.20
C THR A 77 17.80 19.34 -2.50
N PHE A 78 16.88 19.66 -1.58
CA PHE A 78 15.46 19.47 -1.84
C PHE A 78 14.93 20.66 -2.63
N GLN A 79 14.37 20.36 -3.80
CA GLN A 79 13.66 21.32 -4.64
C GLN A 79 12.15 21.32 -4.36
N TRP A 80 11.47 22.33 -4.90
CA TRP A 80 10.01 22.52 -4.75
C TRP A 80 9.19 21.28 -5.15
N TYR A 81 9.66 20.51 -6.13
CA TYR A 81 8.95 19.34 -6.63
C TYR A 81 8.94 18.16 -5.65
N HIS A 82 9.91 18.05 -4.73
CA HIS A 82 9.88 17.04 -3.66
C HIS A 82 8.75 17.31 -2.66
N LEU A 83 8.30 18.56 -2.52
CA LEU A 83 7.10 18.93 -1.78
C LEU A 83 5.84 18.78 -2.65
N ALA A 84 5.92 19.16 -3.93
CA ALA A 84 4.78 19.12 -4.82
C ALA A 84 4.24 17.71 -5.08
N ALA A 85 5.11 16.70 -5.20
CA ALA A 85 4.70 15.31 -5.43
C ALA A 85 3.78 14.75 -4.31
N PRO A 86 4.15 14.76 -3.02
CA PRO A 86 3.26 14.32 -1.95
C PRO A 86 2.04 15.26 -1.76
N ALA A 87 2.16 16.55 -2.05
CA ALA A 87 1.01 17.47 -2.03
C ALA A 87 -0.04 17.12 -3.10
N LEU A 88 0.42 16.80 -4.31
CA LEU A 88 -0.43 16.35 -5.41
C LEU A 88 -1.11 15.02 -5.05
N LEU A 89 -0.38 14.08 -4.44
CA LEU A 89 -0.94 12.82 -3.95
C LEU A 89 -2.08 13.05 -2.96
N LEU A 90 -1.86 13.89 -1.94
CA LEU A 90 -2.89 14.24 -0.95
C LEU A 90 -4.12 14.88 -1.59
N SER A 91 -3.91 15.71 -2.61
CA SER A 91 -5.00 16.34 -3.35
C SER A 91 -5.82 15.31 -4.13
N LEU A 92 -5.17 14.39 -4.84
CA LEU A 92 -5.82 13.35 -5.65
C LEU A 92 -6.55 12.31 -4.79
N THR A 93 -5.94 11.91 -3.67
CA THR A 93 -6.54 10.97 -2.72
C THR A 93 -7.79 11.54 -2.05
N ARG A 94 -7.85 12.86 -1.84
CA ARG A 94 -9.08 13.54 -1.37
C ARG A 94 -10.24 13.44 -2.35
N PHE A 95 -9.96 13.33 -3.65
CA PHE A 95 -10.95 13.08 -4.71
C PHE A 95 -11.22 11.60 -4.95
N GLY A 96 -10.63 10.70 -4.15
CA GLY A 96 -10.86 9.25 -4.25
C GLY A 96 -10.20 8.59 -5.47
N VAL A 97 -9.19 9.22 -6.06
CA VAL A 97 -8.39 8.61 -7.12
C VAL A 97 -7.29 7.75 -6.48
N PRO A 98 -7.29 6.42 -6.63
CA PRO A 98 -6.20 5.57 -6.19
C PRO A 98 -4.96 5.83 -7.06
N VAL A 99 -4.02 6.60 -6.51
CA VAL A 99 -2.75 6.91 -7.15
C VAL A 99 -1.65 6.08 -6.50
N SER A 100 -0.70 5.63 -7.31
CA SER A 100 0.51 4.98 -6.82
C SER A 100 1.41 5.99 -6.12
N THR A 101 1.49 5.91 -4.79
CA THR A 101 2.39 6.73 -3.99
C THR A 101 3.85 6.49 -4.38
N THR A 102 4.23 5.25 -4.64
CA THR A 102 5.59 4.89 -5.09
C THR A 102 5.95 5.58 -6.39
N ILE A 103 5.10 5.48 -7.43
CA ILE A 103 5.40 6.07 -8.73
C ILE A 103 5.44 7.59 -8.60
N LEU A 104 4.43 8.21 -7.97
CA LEU A 104 4.36 9.66 -7.89
C LEU A 104 5.50 10.25 -7.04
N THR A 105 5.72 9.75 -5.83
CA THR A 105 6.74 10.28 -4.93
C THR A 105 8.14 9.93 -5.40
N LEU A 106 8.43 8.67 -5.74
CA LEU A 106 9.80 8.29 -6.11
C LEU A 106 10.20 8.79 -7.49
N SER A 107 9.25 9.12 -8.38
CA SER A 107 9.57 9.66 -9.71
C SER A 107 10.39 10.94 -9.65
N VAL A 108 10.13 11.82 -8.68
CA VAL A 108 10.84 13.10 -8.55
C VAL A 108 12.22 12.98 -7.87
N PHE A 109 12.53 11.81 -7.32
CA PHE A 109 13.84 11.47 -6.73
C PHE A 109 14.68 10.56 -7.64
N SER A 110 14.08 9.98 -8.68
CA SER A 110 14.70 8.94 -9.49
C SER A 110 15.16 9.47 -10.85
N SER A 111 16.24 8.90 -11.37
CA SER A 111 16.59 9.09 -12.79
C SER A 111 15.54 8.42 -13.69
N SER A 112 15.43 8.86 -14.95
CA SER A 112 14.50 8.28 -15.93
C SER A 112 14.67 6.76 -16.08
N PHE A 113 15.91 6.27 -16.02
CA PHE A 113 16.21 4.84 -16.09
C PHE A 113 15.70 4.06 -14.86
N VAL A 114 15.83 4.61 -13.66
CA VAL A 114 15.31 3.97 -12.44
C VAL A 114 13.78 4.02 -12.43
N LEU A 115 13.19 5.13 -12.85
CA LEU A 115 11.74 5.28 -12.99
C LEU A 115 11.16 4.25 -13.97
N GLU A 116 11.76 4.08 -15.15
CA GLU A 116 11.35 3.05 -16.11
C GLU A 116 11.33 1.65 -15.48
N LYS A 117 12.37 1.29 -14.72
CA LYS A 117 12.42 0.00 -14.03
C LYS A 117 11.35 -0.14 -12.96
N ILE A 118 11.04 0.92 -12.21
CA ILE A 118 9.95 0.93 -11.22
C ILE A 118 8.61 0.70 -11.93
N LEU A 119 8.38 1.34 -13.08
CA LEU A 119 7.16 1.18 -13.87
C LEU A 119 7.02 -0.24 -14.42
N VAL A 120 8.07 -0.77 -15.06
CA VAL A 120 8.09 -2.14 -15.59
C VAL A 120 7.89 -3.16 -14.47
N LYS A 121 8.57 -3.00 -13.33
CA LYS A 121 8.39 -3.89 -12.17
C LYS A 121 6.98 -3.82 -11.61
N SER A 122 6.37 -2.64 -11.57
CA SER A 122 4.98 -2.46 -11.12
C SER A 122 3.97 -3.12 -12.07
N ALA A 123 4.19 -3.01 -13.38
CA ALA A 123 3.36 -3.68 -14.39
C ALA A 123 3.48 -5.22 -14.33
N LEU A 124 4.71 -5.74 -14.17
CA LEU A 124 4.94 -7.17 -13.93
C LEU A 124 4.30 -7.63 -12.61
N GLY A 125 4.38 -6.79 -11.57
CA GLY A 125 3.71 -6.99 -10.29
C GLY A 125 2.19 -7.16 -10.44
N TYR A 126 1.56 -6.26 -11.20
CA TYR A 126 0.14 -6.34 -11.54
C TYR A 126 -0.18 -7.67 -12.25
N ALA A 127 0.56 -8.00 -13.30
CA ALA A 127 0.29 -9.19 -14.11
C ALA A 127 0.45 -10.48 -13.30
N LEU A 128 1.55 -10.61 -12.54
CA LEU A 128 1.79 -11.78 -11.69
C LEU A 128 0.72 -11.90 -10.60
N ALA A 129 0.34 -10.79 -9.97
CA ALA A 129 -0.71 -10.79 -8.95
C ALA A 129 -2.07 -11.21 -9.54
N ALA A 130 -2.43 -10.69 -10.72
CA ALA A 130 -3.67 -11.05 -11.39
C ALA A 130 -3.72 -12.54 -11.77
N VAL A 131 -2.66 -13.08 -12.35
CA VAL A 131 -2.59 -14.51 -12.70
C VAL A 131 -2.60 -15.39 -11.44
N SER A 132 -1.79 -15.05 -10.44
CA SER A 132 -1.70 -15.82 -9.19
C SER A 132 -3.03 -15.82 -8.44
N ALA A 133 -3.68 -14.66 -8.34
CA ALA A 133 -5.00 -14.54 -7.74
C ALA A 133 -6.06 -15.30 -8.56
N TYR A 134 -6.05 -15.20 -9.89
CA TYR A 134 -6.99 -15.95 -10.72
C TYR A 134 -6.91 -17.46 -10.47
N VAL A 135 -5.68 -18.01 -10.45
CA VAL A 135 -5.46 -19.44 -10.17
C VAL A 135 -5.89 -19.79 -8.74
N LEU A 136 -5.44 -19.01 -7.75
CA LEU A 136 -5.76 -19.26 -6.35
C LEU A 136 -7.27 -19.26 -6.10
N TRP A 137 -7.99 -18.25 -6.59
CA TRP A 137 -9.43 -18.16 -6.40
C TRP A 137 -10.21 -19.19 -7.20
N THR A 138 -9.72 -19.61 -8.38
CA THR A 138 -10.33 -20.73 -9.11
C THR A 138 -10.27 -22.03 -8.31
N VAL A 139 -9.25 -22.21 -7.46
CA VAL A 139 -9.15 -23.35 -6.55
C VAL A 139 -10.02 -23.12 -5.31
N ILE A 140 -9.85 -21.98 -4.62
CA ILE A 140 -10.58 -21.67 -3.38
C ILE A 140 -12.08 -21.71 -3.57
N SER A 141 -12.60 -21.08 -4.63
CA SER A 141 -14.04 -21.02 -4.91
C SER A 141 -14.69 -22.39 -5.14
N LYS A 142 -13.91 -23.45 -5.41
CA LYS A 142 -14.44 -24.83 -5.48
C LYS A 142 -14.68 -25.46 -4.12
N PHE A 143 -13.97 -25.02 -3.10
CA PHE A 143 -13.98 -25.63 -1.75
C PHE A 143 -14.63 -24.74 -0.70
N LEU A 144 -14.68 -23.43 -0.94
CA LEU A 144 -15.10 -22.44 0.05
C LEU A 144 -15.79 -21.26 -0.63
N ASP A 145 -17.00 -20.94 -0.18
CA ASP A 145 -17.61 -19.64 -0.45
C ASP A 145 -17.12 -18.64 0.60
N GLU A 146 -16.23 -17.74 0.16
CA GLU A 146 -15.61 -16.74 1.02
C GLU A 146 -16.55 -15.60 1.42
N LYS A 147 -17.71 -15.51 0.75
CA LYS A 147 -18.76 -14.53 1.04
C LYS A 147 -19.75 -15.05 2.08
N GLU A 148 -19.69 -16.33 2.43
CA GLU A 148 -20.54 -16.87 3.49
C GLU A 148 -20.09 -16.38 4.88
N PRO A 149 -21.04 -16.03 5.75
CA PRO A 149 -20.73 -15.69 7.13
C PRO A 149 -20.09 -16.87 7.85
N VAL A 150 -19.13 -16.55 8.72
CA VAL A 150 -18.47 -17.56 9.54
C VAL A 150 -19.42 -18.05 10.62
N SER A 151 -19.52 -19.36 10.83
CA SER A 151 -20.25 -19.92 11.97
C SER A 151 -19.69 -19.39 13.29
N GLU A 152 -20.56 -19.14 14.28
CA GLU A 152 -20.15 -18.54 15.56
C GLU A 152 -19.07 -19.37 16.29
N GLU A 153 -19.10 -20.69 16.16
CA GLU A 153 -18.09 -21.61 16.71
C GLU A 153 -16.68 -21.36 16.14
N ASN A 154 -16.57 -21.07 14.85
CA ASN A 154 -15.28 -20.87 14.18
C ASN A 154 -14.84 -19.41 14.14
N LYS A 155 -15.69 -18.48 14.57
CA LYS A 155 -15.45 -17.03 14.50
C LYS A 155 -14.20 -16.60 15.24
N SER A 156 -13.89 -17.21 16.39
CA SER A 156 -12.68 -16.93 17.14
C SER A 156 -11.42 -17.33 16.37
N LYS A 157 -11.41 -18.54 15.77
CA LYS A 157 -10.29 -19.05 14.97
C LYS A 157 -10.04 -18.17 13.74
N TRP A 158 -11.10 -17.78 13.04
CA TRP A 158 -11.00 -16.89 11.88
C TRP A 158 -10.52 -15.49 12.27
N ARG A 159 -10.93 -14.98 13.43
CA ARG A 159 -10.40 -13.71 13.94
C ARG A 159 -8.89 -13.79 14.17
N VAL A 160 -8.40 -14.85 14.83
CA VAL A 160 -6.95 -15.04 15.04
C VAL A 160 -6.21 -15.15 13.71
N ALA A 161 -6.72 -15.97 12.78
CA ALA A 161 -6.12 -16.14 11.46
C ALA A 161 -6.06 -14.83 10.67
N GLN A 162 -7.13 -14.04 10.72
CA GLN A 162 -7.18 -12.74 10.08
C GLN A 162 -6.17 -11.76 10.68
N TRP A 163 -6.10 -11.65 12.01
CA TRP A 163 -5.12 -10.78 12.66
C TRP A 163 -3.69 -11.16 12.30
N ALA A 164 -3.38 -12.46 12.27
CA ALA A 164 -2.08 -12.95 11.84
C ALA A 164 -1.80 -12.62 10.36
N ALA A 165 -2.77 -12.84 9.47
CA ALA A 165 -2.65 -12.52 8.05
C ALA A 165 -2.45 -11.02 7.81
N THR A 166 -3.23 -10.16 8.49
CA THR A 166 -3.08 -8.71 8.40
C THR A 166 -1.74 -8.25 8.99
N CYS A 167 -1.28 -8.79 10.12
CA CYS A 167 0.05 -8.47 10.67
C CYS A 167 1.17 -8.85 9.68
N PHE A 168 1.05 -10.01 9.03
CA PHE A 168 2.01 -10.44 8.01
C PHE A 168 1.98 -9.52 6.79
N LEU A 169 0.78 -9.19 6.28
CA LEU A 169 0.61 -8.22 5.20
C LEU A 169 1.21 -6.87 5.57
N TRP A 170 0.93 -6.38 6.77
CA TRP A 170 1.38 -5.09 7.25
C TRP A 170 2.91 -5.01 7.32
N HIS A 171 3.55 -6.06 7.83
CA HIS A 171 5.01 -6.17 7.80
C HIS A 171 5.56 -6.15 6.36
N GLN A 172 4.98 -6.92 5.43
CA GLN A 172 5.46 -6.94 4.05
C GLN A 172 5.26 -5.58 3.36
N TRP A 173 4.09 -4.96 3.56
CA TRP A 173 3.76 -3.67 2.99
C TRP A 173 4.72 -2.58 3.50
N LEU A 174 4.97 -2.52 4.81
CA LEU A 174 5.94 -1.58 5.39
C LEU A 174 7.34 -1.75 4.78
N ALA A 175 7.77 -2.99 4.56
CA ALA A 175 9.07 -3.27 3.95
C ALA A 175 9.20 -2.80 2.49
N HIS A 176 8.09 -2.50 1.81
CA HIS A 176 8.07 -1.93 0.46
C HIS A 176 7.87 -0.42 0.48
N ASP A 177 6.83 0.06 1.17
CA ASP A 177 6.31 1.42 0.98
C ASP A 177 6.85 2.45 1.97
N VAL A 178 7.53 2.05 3.06
CA VAL A 178 8.18 3.05 3.92
C VAL A 178 9.24 3.84 3.16
N ALA A 179 9.78 3.27 2.08
CA ALA A 179 10.68 3.93 1.13
C ALA A 179 10.12 5.26 0.60
N ASN A 180 8.79 5.36 0.41
CA ASN A 180 8.13 6.56 -0.09
C ASN A 180 8.24 7.76 0.88
N VAL A 181 8.49 7.50 2.17
CA VAL A 181 8.73 8.54 3.19
C VAL A 181 10.21 8.63 3.54
N ALA A 182 10.88 7.48 3.66
CA ALA A 182 12.30 7.38 3.99
C ALA A 182 13.21 8.01 2.93
N VAL A 183 12.73 8.24 1.70
CA VAL A 183 13.46 8.95 0.64
C VAL A 183 13.86 10.39 1.03
N PHE A 184 13.21 10.98 2.04
CA PHE A 184 13.57 12.28 2.61
C PHE A 184 14.60 12.22 3.74
N LEU A 185 14.94 11.02 4.23
CA LEU A 185 15.79 10.84 5.40
C LEU A 185 17.20 10.37 4.99
N PRO A 186 18.23 10.71 5.79
CA PRO A 186 19.51 10.03 5.73
C PRO A 186 19.38 8.51 5.88
N ARG A 187 20.36 7.76 5.37
CA ARG A 187 20.36 6.29 5.32
C ARG A 187 21.59 5.73 6.02
N GLY A 188 21.50 4.48 6.48
CA GLY A 188 22.59 3.80 7.19
C GLY A 188 23.10 4.58 8.40
N GLU A 189 24.42 4.64 8.55
CA GLU A 189 25.09 5.37 9.64
C GLU A 189 24.78 6.88 9.65
N GLY A 190 24.32 7.43 8.53
CA GLY A 190 23.91 8.83 8.42
C GLY A 190 22.58 9.13 9.11
N LEU A 191 21.79 8.12 9.50
CA LEU A 191 20.51 8.30 10.17
C LEU A 191 20.67 8.22 11.70
N PRO A 192 20.71 9.35 12.43
CA PRO A 192 20.88 9.30 13.87
C PRO A 192 19.63 8.78 14.58
N VAL A 193 19.83 8.15 15.74
CA VAL A 193 18.77 7.51 16.54
C VAL A 193 17.60 8.45 16.84
N TRP A 194 17.86 9.72 17.17
CA TRP A 194 16.80 10.68 17.49
C TRP A 194 15.89 10.98 16.30
N MET A 195 16.44 11.01 15.07
CA MET A 195 15.68 11.25 13.84
C MET A 195 14.86 10.01 13.49
N PHE A 196 15.44 8.82 13.65
CA PHE A 196 14.72 7.56 13.51
C PHE A 196 13.55 7.43 14.50
N VAL A 197 13.77 7.77 15.78
CA VAL A 197 12.71 7.78 16.80
C VAL A 197 11.63 8.81 16.46
N GLY A 198 12.02 10.02 16.03
CA GLY A 198 11.07 11.03 15.57
C GLY A 198 10.21 10.56 14.40
N PHE A 199 10.83 9.94 13.39
CA PHE A 199 10.14 9.33 12.26
C PHE A 199 9.15 8.25 12.70
N MET A 200 9.56 7.32 13.58
CA MET A 200 8.67 6.31 14.13
C MET A 200 7.49 6.92 14.88
N CYS A 201 7.72 7.92 15.73
CA CYS A 201 6.66 8.60 16.48
C CYS A 201 5.62 9.22 15.54
N ILE A 202 6.06 9.85 14.45
CA ILE A 202 5.15 10.44 13.44
C ILE A 202 4.29 9.34 12.80
N LEU A 203 4.90 8.23 12.38
CA LEU A 203 4.15 7.13 11.75
C LEU A 203 3.17 6.45 12.72
N VAL A 204 3.59 6.20 13.96
CA VAL A 204 2.74 5.61 15.00
C VAL A 204 1.57 6.52 15.38
N ALA A 205 1.81 7.84 15.47
CA ALA A 205 0.77 8.83 15.74
C ALA A 205 -0.23 8.93 14.57
N GLY A 206 0.26 8.96 13.33
CA GLY A 206 -0.62 8.94 12.16
C GLY A 206 -1.44 7.64 12.07
N LEU A 207 -0.84 6.50 12.44
CA LEU A 207 -1.56 5.24 12.54
C LEU A 207 -2.65 5.29 13.63
N ALA A 208 -2.40 5.95 14.76
CA ALA A 208 -3.41 6.16 15.79
C ALA A 208 -4.60 6.95 15.25
N GLN A 209 -4.34 8.03 14.49
CA GLN A 209 -5.39 8.82 13.84
C GLN A 209 -6.20 8.01 12.81
N LEU A 210 -5.54 7.13 12.05
CA LEU A 210 -6.20 6.23 11.09
C LEU A 210 -7.20 5.30 11.80
N PHE A 211 -6.77 4.61 12.86
CA PHE A 211 -7.64 3.71 13.62
C PHE A 211 -8.72 4.46 14.39
N HIS A 212 -8.40 5.61 14.97
CA HIS A 212 -9.38 6.44 15.68
C HIS A 212 -10.50 6.94 14.76
N SER A 213 -10.18 7.30 13.51
CA SER A 213 -11.16 7.71 12.50
C SER A 213 -11.85 6.54 11.79
N GLY A 214 -11.50 5.29 12.13
CA GLY A 214 -12.06 4.09 11.49
C GLY A 214 -11.71 4.00 10.00
N GLY A 215 -10.59 4.57 9.58
CA GLY A 215 -10.18 4.68 8.18
C GLY A 215 -10.68 5.92 7.44
N GLY A 216 -11.68 6.67 7.93
CA GLY A 216 -12.17 7.88 7.25
C GLY A 216 -12.74 7.61 5.83
N LYS A 217 -12.65 8.59 4.91
CA LYS A 217 -13.26 8.51 3.57
C LYS A 217 -12.74 7.36 2.69
N ILE A 218 -11.47 7.01 2.82
CA ILE A 218 -10.88 5.90 2.05
C ILE A 218 -11.52 4.55 2.46
N GLN A 219 -12.07 4.46 3.67
CA GLN A 219 -12.81 3.28 4.13
C GLN A 219 -14.08 3.05 3.30
N GLU A 220 -14.76 4.10 2.84
CA GLU A 220 -15.90 3.99 1.93
C GLU A 220 -15.46 3.37 0.60
N ILE A 221 -14.29 3.77 0.10
CA ILE A 221 -13.68 3.22 -1.12
C ILE A 221 -13.32 1.75 -0.92
N VAL A 222 -12.69 1.37 0.19
CA VAL A 222 -12.31 -0.03 0.49
C VAL A 222 -13.56 -0.92 0.69
N LEU A 223 -14.58 -0.41 1.39
CA LEU A 223 -15.84 -1.13 1.63
C LEU A 223 -16.71 -1.25 0.37
N SER A 224 -16.53 -0.36 -0.61
CA SER A 224 -17.22 -0.44 -1.90
C SER A 224 -16.74 -1.61 -2.77
N LYS A 225 -15.59 -2.22 -2.45
CA LYS A 225 -15.05 -3.37 -3.17
C LYS A 225 -15.69 -4.67 -2.70
N SER A 226 -16.09 -5.51 -3.65
CA SER A 226 -16.82 -6.76 -3.42
C SER A 226 -16.09 -7.68 -2.41
N GLY A 227 -16.84 -8.30 -1.49
CA GLY A 227 -16.34 -9.38 -0.61
C GLY A 227 -15.46 -8.98 0.57
N THR A 228 -14.81 -7.82 0.58
CA THR A 228 -13.84 -7.40 1.62
C THR A 228 -14.44 -7.22 3.02
N ARG A 229 -15.77 -7.17 3.11
CA ARG A 229 -16.51 -7.08 4.38
C ARG A 229 -16.52 -8.40 5.16
N PHE A 230 -16.34 -9.53 4.48
CA PHE A 230 -16.38 -10.85 5.13
C PHE A 230 -15.01 -11.21 5.68
N MET A 231 -14.97 -11.67 6.94
CA MET A 231 -13.73 -12.00 7.64
C MET A 231 -12.90 -13.07 6.89
N ARG A 232 -13.54 -14.11 6.35
CA ARG A 232 -12.88 -15.17 5.56
C ARG A 232 -12.20 -14.61 4.31
N SER A 233 -12.96 -13.88 3.50
CA SER A 233 -12.46 -13.22 2.28
C SER A 233 -11.30 -12.27 2.63
N ALA A 234 -11.45 -11.42 3.65
CA ALA A 234 -10.38 -10.53 4.13
C ALA A 234 -9.11 -11.29 4.53
N THR A 235 -9.21 -12.38 5.29
CA THR A 235 -8.05 -13.20 5.68
C THR A 235 -7.31 -13.75 4.47
N ILE A 236 -8.05 -14.31 3.49
CA ILE A 236 -7.46 -14.94 2.30
C ILE A 236 -6.80 -13.89 1.42
N ILE A 237 -7.46 -12.74 1.22
CA ILE A 237 -6.92 -11.60 0.47
C ILE A 237 -5.64 -11.10 1.11
N ASP A 238 -5.66 -10.83 2.42
CA ASP A 238 -4.52 -10.28 3.14
C ASP A 238 -3.32 -11.23 3.05
N PHE A 239 -3.55 -12.53 3.25
CA PHE A 239 -2.50 -13.55 3.19
C PHE A 239 -1.93 -13.72 1.77
N ALA A 240 -2.79 -13.83 0.76
CA ALA A 240 -2.35 -13.95 -0.63
C ALA A 240 -1.55 -12.71 -1.07
N TYR A 241 -2.02 -11.52 -0.69
CA TYR A 241 -1.34 -10.28 -1.01
C TYR A 241 0.03 -10.21 -0.31
N ALA A 242 0.10 -10.58 0.97
CA ALA A 242 1.35 -10.63 1.72
C ALA A 242 2.37 -11.57 1.07
N LEU A 243 1.95 -12.75 0.59
CA LEU A 243 2.83 -13.69 -0.11
C LEU A 243 3.39 -13.11 -1.42
N ILE A 244 2.56 -12.41 -2.20
CA ILE A 244 3.01 -11.76 -3.44
C ILE A 244 4.04 -10.66 -3.12
N LEU A 245 3.76 -9.81 -2.11
CA LEU A 245 4.70 -8.78 -1.69
C LEU A 245 6.01 -9.39 -1.17
N TRP A 246 5.92 -10.45 -0.37
CA TRP A 246 7.09 -11.17 0.12
C TRP A 246 7.95 -11.72 -1.03
N TYR A 247 7.34 -12.35 -2.04
CA TYR A 247 8.05 -12.83 -3.23
C TYR A 247 8.82 -11.70 -3.94
N PHE A 248 8.16 -10.57 -4.22
CA PHE A 248 8.81 -9.46 -4.90
C PHE A 248 9.87 -8.74 -4.06
N LYS A 249 9.76 -8.79 -2.73
CA LYS A 249 10.79 -8.30 -1.83
C LYS A 249 12.09 -9.08 -2.01
N GLN A 250 11.99 -10.41 -2.07
CA GLN A 250 13.15 -11.30 -2.21
C GLN A 250 13.75 -11.30 -3.63
N TYR A 251 12.93 -11.08 -4.65
CA TYR A 251 13.38 -11.19 -6.04
C TYR A 251 14.34 -10.07 -6.46
N ASN A 252 14.06 -8.82 -6.07
CA ASN A 252 14.86 -7.67 -6.46
C ASN A 252 14.58 -6.47 -5.55
N ASP A 253 15.58 -5.61 -5.35
CA ASP A 253 15.52 -4.44 -4.48
C ASP A 253 14.83 -3.22 -5.09
N ILE A 254 14.60 -3.17 -6.40
CA ILE A 254 13.92 -2.03 -7.04
C ILE A 254 12.52 -1.80 -6.42
N PRO A 255 12.12 -0.55 -6.09
CA PRO A 255 10.78 -0.25 -5.62
C PRO A 255 9.71 -0.71 -6.60
N MET A 256 8.55 -1.06 -6.07
CA MET A 256 7.39 -1.39 -6.88
C MET A 256 6.15 -0.76 -6.27
N SER A 257 5.17 -0.42 -7.11
CA SER A 257 3.89 0.06 -6.61
C SER A 257 3.06 -1.10 -6.07
N THR A 258 2.87 -1.12 -4.77
CA THR A 258 1.97 -2.07 -4.10
C THR A 258 0.52 -1.84 -4.51
N THR A 259 0.11 -0.60 -4.81
CA THR A 259 -1.20 -0.28 -5.43
C THR A 259 -1.44 -1.07 -6.71
N TRP A 260 -0.46 -1.15 -7.63
CA TRP A 260 -0.60 -1.93 -8.87
C TRP A 260 -0.77 -3.42 -8.60
N VAL A 261 0.02 -3.97 -7.68
CA VAL A 261 -0.08 -5.38 -7.26
C VAL A 261 -1.45 -5.68 -6.68
N PHE A 262 -1.96 -4.79 -5.81
CA PHE A 262 -3.26 -4.95 -5.18
C PHE A 262 -4.40 -4.91 -6.21
N VAL A 263 -4.39 -3.94 -7.14
CA VAL A 263 -5.39 -3.89 -8.22
C VAL A 263 -5.30 -5.12 -9.11
N GLY A 264 -4.09 -5.62 -9.40
CA GLY A 264 -3.88 -6.88 -10.10
C GLY A 264 -4.52 -8.07 -9.38
N LEU A 265 -4.26 -8.21 -8.08
CA LEU A 265 -4.86 -9.26 -7.24
C LEU A 265 -6.39 -9.20 -7.26
N LEU A 266 -6.98 -8.02 -7.10
CA LEU A 266 -8.43 -7.84 -7.15
C LEU A 266 -8.98 -8.22 -8.53
N CYS A 267 -8.30 -7.81 -9.61
CA CYS A 267 -8.67 -8.17 -10.98
C CYS A 267 -8.70 -9.69 -11.18
N GLY A 268 -7.63 -10.38 -10.80
CA GLY A 268 -7.56 -11.84 -10.89
C GLY A 268 -8.65 -12.54 -10.08
N ARG A 269 -8.89 -12.09 -8.85
CA ARG A 269 -9.95 -12.61 -7.98
C ARG A 269 -11.33 -12.44 -8.61
N GLU A 270 -11.70 -11.23 -9.00
CA GLU A 270 -13.05 -10.95 -9.51
C GLU A 270 -13.33 -11.73 -10.80
N LEU A 271 -12.32 -11.91 -11.66
CA LEU A 271 -12.42 -12.76 -12.85
C LEU A 271 -12.62 -14.25 -12.51
N ALA A 272 -11.93 -14.77 -11.49
CA ALA A 272 -12.06 -16.15 -11.06
C ALA A 272 -13.42 -16.43 -10.40
N VAL A 273 -13.85 -15.56 -9.49
CA VAL A 273 -15.15 -15.62 -8.82
C VAL A 273 -16.26 -15.55 -9.87
N TYR A 274 -16.18 -14.62 -10.82
CA TYR A 274 -17.17 -14.51 -11.91
C TYR A 274 -17.37 -15.82 -12.69
N ARG A 275 -16.27 -16.48 -13.07
CA ARG A 275 -16.32 -17.74 -13.84
C ARG A 275 -17.10 -18.84 -13.12
N HIS A 276 -17.07 -18.84 -11.78
CA HIS A 276 -17.74 -19.87 -10.99
C HIS A 276 -19.25 -19.63 -10.83
N PHE A 277 -19.67 -18.37 -10.69
CA PHE A 277 -21.07 -18.00 -10.43
C PHE A 277 -21.97 -17.87 -11.67
N LYS A 278 -21.46 -18.15 -12.89
CA LYS A 278 -22.23 -18.34 -14.15
C LYS A 278 -23.42 -17.39 -14.39
N SER A 279 -23.31 -16.08 -14.17
CA SER A 279 -24.33 -15.13 -14.65
C SER A 279 -23.84 -14.41 -15.91
N GLU A 280 -24.61 -14.44 -17.01
CA GLU A 280 -24.26 -13.71 -18.25
C GLU A 280 -24.23 -12.19 -18.03
N GLU A 281 -24.92 -11.70 -17.00
CA GLU A 281 -24.92 -10.29 -16.59
C GLU A 281 -23.66 -9.89 -15.81
N GLY A 282 -22.99 -10.83 -15.13
CA GLY A 282 -21.88 -10.51 -14.24
C GLY A 282 -20.62 -9.99 -14.96
N ILE A 283 -20.31 -10.42 -16.19
CA ILE A 283 -19.16 -9.89 -16.94
C ILE A 283 -19.39 -8.43 -17.34
N LYS A 284 -20.65 -8.08 -17.64
CA LYS A 284 -21.07 -6.70 -17.95
C LYS A 284 -20.99 -5.79 -16.72
N VAL A 285 -20.89 -6.33 -15.51
CA VAL A 285 -20.71 -5.57 -14.26
C VAL A 285 -19.24 -5.58 -13.82
N VAL A 286 -18.59 -6.74 -13.83
CA VAL A 286 -17.20 -6.91 -13.37
C VAL A 286 -16.23 -6.24 -14.32
N PHE A 287 -16.37 -6.41 -15.63
CA PHE A 287 -15.41 -5.85 -16.59
C PHE A 287 -15.36 -4.31 -16.55
N PRO A 288 -16.50 -3.57 -16.60
CA PRO A 288 -16.46 -2.12 -16.45
C PRO A 288 -15.90 -1.66 -15.10
N MET A 289 -16.14 -2.40 -14.01
CA MET A 289 -15.56 -2.10 -12.70
C MET A 289 -14.02 -2.21 -12.74
N LEU A 290 -13.49 -3.30 -13.31
CA LEU A 290 -12.05 -3.52 -13.45
C LEU A 290 -11.40 -2.48 -14.35
N VAL A 291 -12.03 -2.15 -15.48
CA VAL A 291 -11.56 -1.08 -16.37
C VAL A 291 -11.57 0.27 -15.66
N ALA A 292 -12.62 0.60 -14.92
CA ALA A 292 -12.70 1.85 -14.17
C ALA A 292 -11.58 1.97 -13.12
N ASP A 293 -11.29 0.88 -12.40
CA ASP A 293 -10.19 0.86 -11.43
C ASP A 293 -8.81 1.00 -12.09
N PHE A 294 -8.60 0.29 -13.21
CA PHE A 294 -7.37 0.41 -13.99
C PHE A 294 -7.20 1.83 -14.57
N MET A 295 -8.25 2.43 -15.11
CA MET A 295 -8.20 3.78 -15.68
C MET A 295 -7.88 4.83 -14.62
N LYS A 296 -8.43 4.71 -13.41
CA LYS A 296 -8.08 5.62 -12.29
C LYS A 296 -6.59 5.56 -11.96
N MET A 297 -6.02 4.36 -11.95
CA MET A 297 -4.58 4.15 -11.73
C MET A 297 -3.74 4.75 -12.87
N MET A 298 -4.19 4.61 -14.12
CA MET A 298 -3.52 5.22 -15.29
C MET A 298 -3.53 6.74 -15.26
N VAL A 299 -4.58 7.37 -14.73
CA VAL A 299 -4.61 8.83 -14.49
C VAL A 299 -3.52 9.22 -13.49
N GLY A 300 -3.36 8.45 -12.40
CA GLY A 300 -2.28 8.68 -11.44
C GLY A 300 -0.89 8.58 -12.07
N LEU A 301 -0.67 7.59 -12.93
CA LEU A 301 0.57 7.45 -13.70
C LEU A 301 0.78 8.65 -14.65
N ALA A 302 -0.25 9.04 -15.41
CA ALA A 302 -0.16 10.16 -16.34
C ALA A 302 0.21 11.46 -15.62
N LEU A 303 -0.37 11.73 -14.44
CA LEU A 303 -0.03 12.90 -13.63
C LEU A 303 1.41 12.86 -13.11
N SER A 304 1.93 11.68 -12.74
CA SER A 304 3.34 11.52 -12.37
C SER A 304 4.27 11.81 -13.55
N VAL A 305 3.95 11.31 -14.75
CA VAL A 305 4.73 11.59 -15.96
C VAL A 305 4.69 13.08 -16.31
N VAL A 306 3.53 13.73 -16.23
CA VAL A 306 3.40 15.18 -16.44
C VAL A 306 4.24 15.96 -15.44
N LEU A 307 4.24 15.56 -14.15
CA LEU A 307 5.06 16.21 -13.13
C LEU A 307 6.56 16.10 -13.48
N VAL A 308 7.04 14.91 -13.82
CA VAL A 308 8.45 14.70 -14.24
C VAL A 308 8.78 15.50 -15.49
N TRP A 309 7.87 15.55 -16.47
CA TRP A 309 8.06 16.32 -17.68
C TRP A 309 8.17 17.82 -17.39
N VAL A 310 7.29 18.37 -16.54
CA VAL A 310 7.34 19.79 -16.11
C VAL A 310 8.64 20.12 -15.37
N ILE A 311 9.17 19.20 -14.57
CA ILE A 311 10.46 19.38 -13.90
C ILE A 311 11.63 19.39 -14.89
N SER A 312 11.47 18.73 -16.04
CA SER A 312 12.51 18.58 -17.06
C SER A 312 12.51 19.71 -18.11
N LEU A 313 11.54 20.62 -18.06
CA LEU A 313 11.47 21.84 -18.88
C LEU A 313 12.37 22.95 -18.33
#